data_AF-A0AAV2RV12-F1
#
_entry.id   AF-A0AAV2RV12-F1
#
_cell.length_a   1.000
_cell.length_b   1.000
_cell.length_c   1.000
_cell.angle_alpha   90.00
_cell.angle_beta   90.00
_cell.angle_gamma   90.00
#
_symmetry.space_group_name_H-M   'P 1'
#
loop_
_entity.id
_entity.type
_entity.pdbx_description
1 polymer ?
#
loop_
_entity_poly.entity_id
_entity_poly.type
_entity_poly.pdbx_seq_one_letter_code
_entity_poly.pdbx_strand_id
1 'polypeptide(L)'
;FLQSSYGLAAWKHWVQRKNSELSRLSSASRPMKLFKEDLLSLNCDELNNALCIFLKDLRKPSGEEFQGDTVFYLLLGIQQYLFACARTDCIFMDFGFERFTTGLDDICKRFLEELAADSLAGGMNIFGTRITEDMLWESRQLGAHTPQVLLNTLFYFNTKVFRLKTVEEHVAISFVQIVKQWKRANVGREGQVTRMTLLRYFPKKSANTGKPADWQGYYMYENKEDPLRCPVKLYEFYLSKCPESVRNTRNIYYVYPERSCVPDSPVWFSTQPLHPETLSKMLNRALMVREVQEAHSLP
;
A
#
# COMPACT_ATOMS: atom_id res chain seq x y z
N PHE A 1 7.32 10.74 11.40
CA PHE A 1 6.22 11.57 10.87
C PHE A 1 6.52 12.01 9.46
N LEU A 2 5.61 11.70 8.55
CA LEU A 2 5.56 12.18 7.18
C LEU A 2 5.35 13.70 7.17
N GLN A 3 6.15 14.41 6.38
CA GLN A 3 6.03 15.85 6.21
C GLN A 3 5.37 16.13 4.85
N SER A 4 4.03 16.23 4.84
CA SER A 4 3.25 16.51 3.61
C SER A 4 3.74 17.74 2.85
N SER A 5 4.25 18.74 3.57
CA SER A 5 4.82 19.97 2.99
C SER A 5 5.92 19.70 1.96
N TYR A 6 6.70 18.63 2.07
CA TYR A 6 7.72 18.29 1.07
C TYR A 6 7.11 17.85 -0.26
N GLY A 7 6.09 17.01 -0.23
CA GLY A 7 5.35 16.60 -1.43
C GLY A 7 4.71 17.80 -2.13
N LEU A 8 4.09 18.70 -1.35
CA LEU A 8 3.45 19.91 -1.85
C LEU A 8 4.46 20.93 -2.40
N ALA A 9 5.60 21.11 -1.72
CA ALA A 9 6.66 21.99 -2.20
C ALA A 9 7.27 21.46 -3.50
N ALA A 10 7.51 20.15 -3.61
CA ALA A 10 8.01 19.52 -4.82
C ALA A 10 7.02 19.70 -5.99
N TRP A 11 5.73 19.48 -5.74
CA TRP A 11 4.67 19.73 -6.71
C TRP A 11 4.65 21.18 -7.18
N LYS A 12 4.58 22.13 -6.25
CA LYS A 12 4.54 23.57 -6.53
C LYS A 12 5.75 24.02 -7.34
N HIS A 13 6.96 23.63 -6.93
CA HIS A 13 8.19 23.96 -7.63
C HIS A 13 8.21 23.38 -9.05
N TRP A 14 7.76 22.12 -9.22
CA TRP A 14 7.65 21.52 -10.54
C TRP A 14 6.65 22.25 -11.43
N VAL A 15 5.44 22.58 -10.94
CA VAL A 15 4.43 23.32 -11.71
C VAL A 15 4.98 24.66 -12.19
N GLN A 16 5.64 25.42 -11.31
CA GLN A 16 6.21 26.72 -11.64
C GLN A 16 7.29 26.63 -12.71
N ARG A 17 8.21 25.66 -12.57
CA ARG A 17 9.25 25.38 -13.57
C ARG A 17 8.62 24.99 -14.91
N LYS A 18 7.71 24.01 -14.90
CA LYS A 18 7.08 23.46 -16.10
C LYS A 18 6.25 24.51 -16.83
N ASN A 19 5.49 25.33 -16.10
CA ASN A 19 4.73 26.43 -16.69
C ASN A 19 5.64 27.50 -17.30
N SER A 20 6.79 27.78 -16.70
CA SER A 20 7.78 28.70 -17.27
C SER A 20 8.36 28.17 -18.58
N GLU A 21 8.66 26.87 -18.65
CA GLU A 21 9.10 26.20 -19.89
C GLU A 21 8.00 26.25 -20.96
N LEU A 22 6.77 25.90 -20.60
CA LEU A 22 5.63 25.91 -21.52
C LEU A 22 5.31 27.32 -22.03
N SER A 23 5.42 28.34 -21.19
CA SER A 23 5.16 29.74 -21.59
C SER A 23 6.18 30.24 -22.59
N ARG A 24 7.45 29.82 -22.47
CA ARG A 24 8.50 30.15 -23.45
C ARG A 24 8.29 29.46 -24.80
N LEU A 25 7.71 28.26 -24.78
CA LEU A 25 7.40 27.48 -25.98
C LEU A 25 6.03 27.83 -26.60
N SER A 26 5.18 28.52 -25.84
CA SER A 26 3.84 28.91 -26.27
C SER A 26 3.92 30.04 -27.29
N SER A 27 3.15 29.94 -28.36
CA SER A 27 3.00 30.98 -29.38
C SER A 27 1.52 31.23 -29.66
N ALA A 28 1.21 32.34 -30.35
CA ALA A 28 -0.17 32.65 -30.75
C ALA A 28 -0.81 31.55 -31.63
N SER A 29 0.00 30.82 -32.41
CA SER A 29 -0.45 29.72 -33.27
C SER A 29 -0.52 28.37 -32.55
N ARG A 30 0.14 28.21 -31.39
CA ARG A 30 0.12 26.98 -30.59
C ARG A 30 0.08 27.31 -29.10
N PRO A 31 -1.09 27.68 -28.56
CA PRO A 31 -1.22 27.95 -27.13
C PRO A 31 -1.00 26.67 -26.32
N MET A 32 -0.09 26.71 -25.35
CA MET A 32 0.18 25.59 -24.46
C MET A 32 -0.70 25.68 -23.20
N LYS A 33 -1.40 24.59 -22.85
CA LYS A 33 -2.16 24.50 -21.59
C LYS A 33 -1.18 24.42 -20.42
N LEU A 34 -1.30 25.34 -19.47
CA LEU A 34 -0.50 25.36 -18.23
C LEU A 34 -1.09 24.42 -17.18
N PHE A 35 -0.23 23.94 -16.28
CA PHE A 35 -0.62 23.15 -15.12
C PHE A 35 -1.16 24.03 -13.99
N LYS A 36 -2.20 23.56 -13.31
CA LYS A 36 -2.73 24.23 -12.11
C LYS A 36 -1.86 23.90 -10.91
N GLU A 37 -1.49 24.91 -10.13
CA GLU A 37 -0.68 24.72 -8.91
C GLU A 37 -1.50 24.06 -7.80
N ASP A 38 -2.77 24.46 -7.64
CA ASP A 38 -3.66 23.87 -6.65
C ASP A 38 -4.14 22.48 -7.09
N LEU A 39 -3.67 21.46 -6.37
CA LEU A 39 -4.06 20.07 -6.56
C LEU A 39 -5.58 19.86 -6.44
N LEU A 40 -6.28 20.61 -5.59
CA LEU A 40 -7.72 20.45 -5.34
C LEU A 40 -8.57 20.93 -6.53
N SER A 41 -8.03 21.82 -7.35
CA SER A 41 -8.69 22.35 -8.55
C SER A 41 -8.64 21.41 -9.77
N LEU A 42 -7.91 20.29 -9.67
CA LEU A 42 -7.76 19.30 -10.72
C LEU A 42 -8.80 18.19 -10.55
N ASN A 43 -9.58 17.89 -11.59
CA ASN A 43 -10.39 16.67 -11.61
C ASN A 43 -9.51 15.40 -11.67
N CYS A 44 -10.12 14.21 -11.59
CA CYS A 44 -9.38 12.94 -11.56
C CYS A 44 -8.44 12.77 -12.77
N ASP A 45 -8.94 13.00 -13.99
CA ASP A 45 -8.15 12.86 -15.21
C ASP A 45 -7.04 13.92 -15.32
N GLU A 46 -7.32 15.17 -14.95
CA GLU A 46 -6.33 16.24 -14.92
C GLU A 46 -5.22 15.94 -13.92
N LEU A 47 -5.58 15.45 -12.73
CA LEU A 47 -4.61 15.09 -11.70
C LEU A 47 -3.77 13.88 -12.12
N ASN A 48 -4.38 12.82 -12.63
CA ASN A 48 -3.66 11.64 -13.13
C ASN A 48 -2.66 12.01 -14.23
N ASN A 49 -3.08 12.79 -15.23
CA ASN A 49 -2.20 13.24 -16.30
C ASN A 49 -1.04 14.11 -15.79
N ALA A 50 -1.32 15.04 -14.89
CA ALA A 50 -0.30 15.91 -14.33
C ALA A 50 0.69 15.12 -13.45
N LEU A 51 0.22 14.16 -12.65
CA LEU A 51 1.07 13.27 -11.86
C LEU A 51 1.97 12.38 -12.74
N CYS A 52 1.49 11.89 -13.89
CA CYS A 52 2.34 11.15 -14.83
C CYS A 52 3.52 11.98 -15.34
N ILE A 53 3.31 13.27 -15.61
CA ILE A 53 4.35 14.17 -16.11
C ILE A 53 5.26 14.59 -14.95
N PHE A 54 4.67 14.88 -13.79
CA PHE A 54 5.40 15.14 -12.55
C PHE A 54 6.39 14.02 -12.24
N LEU A 55 5.96 12.75 -12.25
CA LEU A 55 6.84 11.59 -12.04
C LEU A 55 8.06 11.58 -12.98
N LYS A 56 7.85 11.89 -14.27
CA LYS A 56 8.93 11.89 -15.27
C LYS A 56 9.91 13.04 -15.09
N ASP A 57 9.39 14.20 -14.70
CA ASP A 57 10.12 15.46 -14.62
C ASP A 57 10.72 15.74 -13.23
N LEU A 58 10.42 14.91 -12.23
CA LEU A 58 10.84 15.12 -10.85
C LEU A 58 12.36 14.97 -10.74
N ARG A 59 13.04 16.06 -10.36
CA ARG A 59 14.50 16.13 -10.23
C ARG A 59 14.88 16.95 -9.00
N LYS A 60 16.02 16.62 -8.38
CA LYS A 60 16.62 17.42 -7.31
C LYS A 60 17.00 18.81 -7.84
N PRO A 61 17.23 19.80 -6.95
CA PRO A 61 17.79 21.09 -7.36
C PRO A 61 19.12 20.98 -8.12
N SER A 62 19.91 19.92 -7.86
CA SER A 62 21.15 19.62 -8.61
C SER A 62 20.92 19.12 -10.04
N GLY A 63 19.68 18.80 -10.41
CA GLY A 63 19.32 18.18 -11.70
C GLY A 63 19.31 16.65 -11.69
N GLU A 64 19.81 16.01 -10.62
CA GLU A 64 19.82 14.55 -10.49
C GLU A 64 18.42 13.96 -10.26
N GLU A 65 18.27 12.67 -10.58
CA GLU A 65 17.06 11.91 -10.28
C GLU A 65 16.93 11.65 -8.77
N PHE A 66 15.69 11.69 -8.29
CA PHE A 66 15.39 11.22 -6.94
C PHE A 66 15.43 9.70 -6.89
N GLN A 67 15.89 9.17 -5.77
CA GLN A 67 15.75 7.76 -5.44
C GLN A 67 14.28 7.37 -5.33
N GLY A 68 13.93 6.13 -5.68
CA GLY A 68 12.53 5.69 -5.76
C GLY A 68 11.77 5.82 -4.45
N ASP A 69 12.43 5.55 -3.32
CA ASP A 69 11.86 5.73 -1.98
C ASP A 69 11.51 7.22 -1.69
N THR A 70 12.30 8.14 -2.22
CA THR A 70 12.09 9.59 -2.07
C THR A 70 10.94 10.06 -2.94
N VAL A 71 10.83 9.53 -4.16
CA VAL A 71 9.65 9.77 -5.00
C VAL A 71 8.39 9.29 -4.29
N PHE A 72 8.41 8.06 -3.75
CA PHE A 72 7.25 7.53 -3.03
C PHE A 72 6.90 8.36 -1.80
N TYR A 73 7.90 8.81 -1.03
CA TYR A 73 7.71 9.70 0.13
C TYR A 73 6.98 10.99 -0.25
N LEU A 74 7.39 11.64 -1.33
CA LEU A 74 6.76 12.89 -1.79
C LEU A 74 5.30 12.66 -2.21
N LEU A 75 5.01 11.54 -2.87
CA LEU A 75 3.66 11.17 -3.26
C LEU A 75 2.76 10.83 -2.07
N LEU A 76 3.29 10.18 -1.04
CA LEU A 76 2.57 9.98 0.23
C LEU A 76 2.20 11.32 0.86
N GLY A 77 3.10 12.31 0.80
CA GLY A 77 2.83 13.67 1.25
C GLY A 77 1.70 14.36 0.47
N ILE A 78 1.68 14.20 -0.86
CA ILE A 78 0.58 14.69 -1.72
C ILE A 78 -0.74 14.02 -1.32
N GLN A 79 -0.76 12.69 -1.22
CA GLN A 79 -1.97 11.95 -0.85
C GLN A 79 -2.49 12.31 0.55
N GLN A 80 -1.58 12.51 1.52
CA GLN A 80 -1.93 12.97 2.86
C GLN A 80 -2.65 14.32 2.81
N TYR A 81 -2.16 15.26 1.99
CA TYR A 81 -2.80 16.56 1.78
C TYR A 81 -4.18 16.43 1.13
N LEU A 82 -4.32 15.62 0.08
CA LEU A 82 -5.62 15.41 -0.59
C LEU A 82 -6.69 14.96 0.41
N PHE A 83 -6.37 13.94 1.24
CA PHE A 83 -7.29 13.47 2.27
C PHE A 83 -7.54 14.49 3.38
N ALA A 84 -6.53 15.25 3.81
CA ALA A 84 -6.68 16.30 4.81
C ALA A 84 -7.65 17.41 4.34
N CYS A 85 -7.71 17.65 3.03
CA CYS A 85 -8.63 18.58 2.39
C CYS A 85 -9.96 17.94 1.96
N ALA A 86 -10.32 16.78 2.52
CA ALA A 86 -11.56 16.05 2.24
C ALA A 86 -11.74 15.59 0.78
N ARG A 87 -10.69 15.61 -0.04
CA ARG A 87 -10.71 14.93 -1.35
C ARG A 87 -10.57 13.43 -1.12
N THR A 88 -11.49 12.64 -1.66
CA THR A 88 -11.56 11.18 -1.43
C THR A 88 -10.71 10.35 -2.39
N ASP A 89 -10.17 10.96 -3.45
CA ASP A 89 -9.34 10.27 -4.43
C ASP A 89 -8.10 9.65 -3.78
N CYS A 90 -7.86 8.37 -4.07
CA CYS A 90 -6.64 7.66 -3.75
C CYS A 90 -5.78 7.47 -4.99
N ILE A 91 -4.73 8.28 -5.12
CA ILE A 91 -3.83 8.28 -6.29
C ILE A 91 -3.10 6.94 -6.50
N PHE A 92 -3.04 6.09 -5.47
CA PHE A 92 -2.34 4.80 -5.51
C PHE A 92 -3.24 3.60 -5.83
N MET A 93 -4.56 3.73 -5.67
CA MET A 93 -5.48 2.59 -5.67
C MET A 93 -6.72 2.79 -6.53
N ASP A 94 -7.11 4.03 -6.83
CA ASP A 94 -8.29 4.26 -7.65
C ASP A 94 -7.99 4.06 -9.14
N PHE A 95 -8.92 3.42 -9.84
CA PHE A 95 -8.82 3.09 -11.27
C PHE A 95 -8.51 4.29 -12.16
N GLY A 96 -8.93 5.50 -11.77
CA GLY A 96 -8.65 6.74 -12.51
C GLY A 96 -7.15 7.08 -12.59
N PHE A 97 -6.31 6.47 -11.75
CA PHE A 97 -4.88 6.72 -11.68
C PHE A 97 -4.02 5.60 -12.28
N GLU A 98 -4.60 4.72 -13.10
CA GLU A 98 -3.89 3.55 -13.65
C GLU A 98 -2.59 3.91 -14.39
N ARG A 99 -2.62 4.96 -15.22
CA ARG A 99 -1.45 5.44 -15.96
C ARG A 99 -0.34 5.93 -15.01
N PHE A 100 -0.72 6.68 -13.98
CA PHE A 100 0.21 7.16 -12.96
C PHE A 100 0.79 5.99 -12.16
N THR A 101 -0.04 5.05 -11.72
CA THR A 101 0.43 3.91 -10.91
C THR A 101 1.33 2.96 -11.69
N THR A 102 1.14 2.80 -13.00
CA THR A 102 2.12 2.07 -13.85
C THR A 102 3.48 2.77 -13.86
N GLY A 103 3.52 4.09 -14.04
CA GLY A 103 4.79 4.84 -14.00
C GLY A 103 5.46 4.83 -12.62
N LEU A 104 4.68 4.82 -11.55
CA LEU A 104 5.20 4.65 -10.19
C LEU A 104 5.74 3.23 -9.96
N ASP A 105 5.06 2.21 -10.48
CA ASP A 105 5.48 0.81 -10.35
C ASP A 105 6.86 0.56 -10.97
N ASP A 106 7.13 1.17 -12.14
CA ASP A 106 8.46 1.12 -12.76
C ASP A 106 9.55 1.73 -11.86
N ILE A 107 9.24 2.83 -11.16
CA ILE A 107 10.16 3.45 -10.20
C ILE A 107 10.39 2.54 -8.98
N CYS A 108 9.34 1.91 -8.46
CA CYS A 108 9.45 0.96 -7.36
C CYS A 108 10.31 -0.25 -7.76
N LYS A 109 10.06 -0.86 -8.93
CA LYS A 109 10.83 -2.00 -9.43
C LYS A 109 12.33 -1.70 -9.50
N ARG A 110 12.71 -0.59 -10.15
CA ARG A 110 14.12 -0.19 -10.25
C ARG A 110 14.77 0.01 -8.90
N PHE A 111 14.09 0.68 -7.96
CA PHE A 111 14.62 0.86 -6.61
C PHE A 111 14.79 -0.47 -5.87
N LEU A 112 13.84 -1.40 -6.00
CA LEU A 112 13.94 -2.72 -5.38
C LEU A 112 15.08 -3.56 -5.98
N GLU A 113 15.32 -3.46 -7.29
CA GLU A 113 16.46 -4.08 -7.96
C GLU A 113 17.80 -3.52 -7.46
N GLU A 114 17.91 -2.18 -7.33
CA GLU A 114 19.07 -1.50 -6.75
C GLU A 114 19.31 -1.93 -5.30
N LEU A 115 18.26 -2.00 -4.48
CA LEU A 115 18.32 -2.43 -3.09
C LEU A 115 18.77 -3.90 -2.96
N ALA A 116 18.25 -4.78 -3.82
CA ALA A 116 18.64 -6.19 -3.84
C ALA A 116 20.11 -6.36 -4.25
N ALA A 117 20.59 -5.59 -5.24
CA ALA A 117 21.98 -5.61 -5.67
C ALA A 117 22.95 -5.15 -4.56
N ASP A 118 22.61 -4.09 -3.82
CA ASP A 118 23.43 -3.58 -2.71
C ASP A 118 23.51 -4.60 -1.56
N SER A 119 22.38 -5.26 -1.23
CA SER A 119 22.36 -6.33 -0.23
C SER A 119 23.24 -7.52 -0.61
N LEU A 120 23.33 -7.88 -1.89
CA LEU A 120 24.18 -8.96 -2.38
C LEU A 120 25.67 -8.58 -2.39
N ALA A 121 25.98 -7.30 -2.56
CA ALA A 121 27.35 -6.77 -2.57
C ALA A 121 27.96 -6.61 -1.16
N GLY A 122 27.26 -7.07 -0.12
CA GLY A 122 27.71 -6.91 1.28
C GLY A 122 27.57 -5.47 1.80
N GLY A 123 26.79 -4.63 1.11
CA GLY A 123 26.46 -3.29 1.57
C GLY A 123 25.74 -3.36 2.92
N MET A 124 26.17 -2.53 3.89
CA MET A 124 25.55 -2.46 5.22
C MET A 124 24.14 -1.82 5.22
N ASN A 125 23.62 -1.41 4.06
CA ASN A 125 22.39 -0.62 3.95
C ASN A 125 21.13 -1.47 3.75
N ILE A 126 21.06 -2.63 4.42
CA ILE A 126 19.95 -3.60 4.38
C ILE A 126 18.61 -2.97 4.85
N PHE A 127 18.63 -1.74 5.37
CA PHE A 127 17.46 -0.96 5.80
C PHE A 127 17.23 0.34 4.99
N GLY A 128 17.81 0.44 3.78
CA GLY A 128 18.01 1.67 3.00
C GLY A 128 16.78 2.40 2.45
N THR A 129 15.55 2.00 2.79
CA THR A 129 14.34 2.77 2.44
C THR A 129 13.93 3.71 3.57
N ARG A 130 13.61 4.95 3.22
CA ARG A 130 13.07 5.94 4.19
C ARG A 130 11.59 5.75 4.51
N ILE A 131 10.89 4.90 3.76
CA ILE A 131 9.45 4.71 3.91
C ILE A 131 9.18 3.81 5.11
N THR A 132 8.44 4.33 6.07
CA THR A 132 8.06 3.59 7.28
C THR A 132 6.57 3.28 7.28
N GLU A 133 6.18 2.22 7.98
CA GLU A 133 4.79 1.83 8.17
C GLU A 133 3.94 2.99 8.74
N ASP A 134 4.47 3.74 9.71
CA ASP A 134 3.78 4.90 10.26
C ASP A 134 3.44 5.95 9.21
N MET A 135 4.30 6.17 8.19
CA MET A 135 3.99 7.09 7.11
C MET A 135 2.77 6.63 6.30
N LEU A 136 2.58 5.32 6.13
CA LEU A 136 1.42 4.76 5.44
C LEU A 136 0.14 4.93 6.28
N TRP A 137 0.21 4.80 7.60
CA TRP A 137 -0.92 5.13 8.49
C TRP A 137 -1.25 6.63 8.46
N GLU A 138 -0.24 7.50 8.55
CA GLU A 138 -0.39 8.96 8.57
C GLU A 138 -0.93 9.53 7.24
N SER A 139 -0.54 8.94 6.11
CA SER A 139 -1.06 9.27 4.77
C SER A 139 -2.33 8.52 4.41
N ARG A 140 -2.92 7.79 5.37
CA ARG A 140 -4.16 7.02 5.20
C ARG A 140 -4.10 6.02 4.04
N GLN A 141 -2.92 5.47 3.77
CA GLN A 141 -2.76 4.30 2.89
C GLN A 141 -3.07 2.99 3.62
N LEU A 142 -3.05 3.02 4.95
CA LEU A 142 -3.52 1.96 5.82
C LEU A 142 -4.71 2.47 6.65
N GLY A 143 -5.68 1.59 6.94
CA GLY A 143 -6.93 1.90 7.62
C GLY A 143 -8.13 1.16 7.03
N ALA A 144 -9.32 1.68 7.29
CA ALA A 144 -10.58 1.08 6.84
C ALA A 144 -11.65 2.09 6.38
N HIS A 145 -11.23 3.32 6.05
CA HIS A 145 -12.16 4.41 5.71
C HIS A 145 -12.69 4.34 4.27
N THR A 146 -12.04 3.56 3.39
CA THR A 146 -12.57 3.16 2.08
C THR A 146 -12.30 1.67 1.85
N PRO A 147 -13.07 1.01 0.95
CA PRO A 147 -12.82 -0.39 0.59
C PRO A 147 -11.41 -0.64 0.04
N GLN A 148 -10.90 0.29 -0.78
CA GLN A 148 -9.55 0.25 -1.35
C GLN A 148 -8.49 0.23 -0.23
N VAL A 149 -8.61 1.15 0.73
CA VAL A 149 -7.65 1.26 1.83
C VAL A 149 -7.73 0.04 2.75
N LEU A 150 -8.92 -0.46 3.05
CA LEU A 150 -9.08 -1.70 3.84
C LEU A 150 -8.39 -2.88 3.16
N LEU A 151 -8.60 -3.04 1.86
CA LEU A 151 -7.98 -4.10 1.07
C LEU A 151 -6.46 -3.98 1.06
N ASN A 152 -5.92 -2.77 0.85
CA ASN A 152 -4.49 -2.50 0.90
C ASN A 152 -3.89 -2.74 2.29
N THR A 153 -4.65 -2.48 3.35
CA THR A 153 -4.21 -2.72 4.73
C THR A 153 -4.03 -4.21 5.01
N LEU A 154 -5.00 -5.03 4.59
CA LEU A 154 -4.87 -6.49 4.71
C LEU A 154 -3.79 -7.05 3.79
N PHE A 155 -3.66 -6.51 2.58
CA PHE A 155 -2.56 -6.85 1.69
C PHE A 155 -1.21 -6.60 2.37
N TYR A 156 -1.00 -5.40 2.89
CA TYR A 156 0.21 -5.01 3.61
C TYR A 156 0.48 -5.90 4.82
N PHE A 157 -0.53 -6.20 5.65
CA PHE A 157 -0.37 -7.13 6.77
C PHE A 157 0.04 -8.52 6.31
N ASN A 158 -0.56 -9.05 5.24
CA ASN A 158 -0.18 -10.37 4.71
C ASN A 158 1.25 -10.35 4.15
N THR A 159 1.65 -9.30 3.44
CA THR A 159 3.04 -9.13 2.96
C THR A 159 4.01 -9.09 4.13
N LYS A 160 3.73 -8.29 5.16
CA LYS A 160 4.64 -8.08 6.31
C LYS A 160 4.67 -9.28 7.26
N VAL A 161 3.52 -9.67 7.80
CA VAL A 161 3.42 -10.60 8.93
C VAL A 161 3.34 -12.06 8.47
N PHE A 162 2.57 -12.33 7.40
CA PHE A 162 2.54 -13.67 6.79
C PHE A 162 3.70 -13.91 5.82
N ARG A 163 4.55 -12.89 5.63
CA ARG A 163 5.75 -12.93 4.78
C ARG A 163 5.46 -13.42 3.36
N LEU A 164 4.33 -13.00 2.78
CA LEU A 164 4.08 -13.23 1.36
C LEU A 164 4.99 -12.28 0.57
N LYS A 165 5.88 -12.85 -0.24
CA LYS A 165 6.95 -12.16 -0.98
C LYS A 165 6.69 -12.07 -2.47
N THR A 166 5.84 -12.95 -3.03
CA THR A 166 5.57 -12.98 -4.48
C THR A 166 4.10 -12.78 -4.83
N VAL A 167 3.85 -12.38 -6.08
CA VAL A 167 2.49 -12.22 -6.60
C VAL A 167 1.75 -13.55 -6.56
N GLU A 168 2.42 -14.66 -6.86
CA GLU A 168 1.85 -16.01 -6.85
C GLU A 168 1.39 -16.40 -5.45
N GLU A 169 2.15 -16.05 -4.41
CA GLU A 169 1.77 -16.27 -3.01
C GLU A 169 0.53 -15.45 -2.63
N HIS A 170 0.47 -14.19 -3.08
CA HIS A 170 -0.69 -13.32 -2.90
C HIS A 170 -1.93 -13.79 -3.71
N VAL A 171 -1.74 -14.42 -4.87
CA VAL A 171 -2.83 -15.03 -5.64
C VAL A 171 -3.30 -16.35 -4.99
N ALA A 172 -2.39 -17.10 -4.37
CA ALA A 172 -2.68 -18.42 -3.82
C ALA A 172 -3.38 -18.38 -2.45
N ILE A 173 -3.30 -17.26 -1.72
CA ILE A 173 -3.95 -17.10 -0.41
C ILE A 173 -5.47 -17.14 -0.52
N SER A 174 -6.11 -17.62 0.54
CA SER A 174 -7.56 -17.74 0.63
C SER A 174 -8.07 -17.53 2.04
N PHE A 175 -9.34 -17.14 2.17
CA PHE A 175 -9.99 -16.97 3.47
C PHE A 175 -9.88 -18.21 4.37
N VAL A 176 -10.02 -19.41 3.80
CA VAL A 176 -9.98 -20.68 4.54
C VAL A 176 -8.61 -20.99 5.18
N GLN A 177 -7.55 -20.28 4.77
CA GLN A 177 -6.21 -20.44 5.33
C GLN A 177 -5.95 -19.53 6.53
N ILE A 178 -6.85 -18.59 6.83
CA ILE A 178 -6.71 -17.65 7.94
C ILE A 178 -7.75 -17.98 8.97
N VAL A 179 -7.31 -18.46 10.13
CA VAL A 179 -8.19 -18.90 11.21
C VAL A 179 -8.02 -17.97 12.40
N LYS A 180 -9.13 -17.41 12.88
CA LYS A 180 -9.18 -16.69 14.16
C LYS A 180 -9.05 -17.68 15.31
N GLN A 181 -8.09 -17.47 16.19
CA GLN A 181 -7.85 -18.29 17.38
C GLN A 181 -7.67 -17.41 18.61
N TRP A 182 -7.65 -18.03 19.78
CA TRP A 182 -7.25 -17.38 21.02
C TRP A 182 -6.18 -18.21 21.73
N LYS A 183 -5.23 -17.53 22.36
CA LYS A 183 -4.24 -18.12 23.27
C LYS A 183 -4.46 -17.60 24.68
N ARG A 184 -4.11 -18.40 25.69
CA ARG A 184 -4.04 -17.93 27.08
C ARG A 184 -2.81 -17.04 27.19
N ALA A 185 -3.01 -15.78 27.59
CA ALA A 185 -1.94 -14.80 27.67
C ALA A 185 -1.28 -14.79 29.06
N ASN A 186 -2.09 -14.75 30.13
CA ASN A 186 -1.64 -14.78 31.52
C ASN A 186 -2.76 -15.35 32.43
N VAL A 187 -2.37 -15.95 33.55
CA VAL A 187 -3.26 -16.26 34.68
C VAL A 187 -2.99 -15.20 35.75
N GLY A 188 -3.96 -14.31 36.00
CA GLY A 188 -3.85 -13.31 37.06
C GLY A 188 -3.84 -13.96 38.45
N ARG A 189 -3.47 -13.19 39.49
CA ARG A 189 -3.41 -13.65 40.89
C ARG A 189 -4.74 -14.19 41.43
N GLU A 190 -5.86 -13.87 40.78
CA GLU A 190 -7.22 -14.32 41.13
C GLU A 190 -7.79 -15.40 40.17
N GLY A 191 -6.94 -16.07 39.38
CA GLY A 191 -7.40 -17.09 38.43
C GLY A 191 -8.09 -16.56 37.17
N GLN A 192 -8.13 -15.23 36.98
CA GLN A 192 -8.63 -14.61 35.75
C GLN A 192 -7.74 -14.98 34.56
N VAL A 193 -8.30 -15.70 33.59
CA VAL A 193 -7.61 -16.10 32.36
C VAL A 193 -7.78 -15.01 31.31
N THR A 194 -6.72 -14.25 31.05
CA THR A 194 -6.73 -13.27 29.96
C THR A 194 -6.55 -13.99 28.63
N ARG A 195 -7.52 -13.83 27.72
CA ARG A 195 -7.46 -14.35 26.35
C ARG A 195 -6.83 -13.32 25.40
N MET A 196 -5.92 -13.79 24.56
CA MET A 196 -5.33 -13.03 23.46
C MET A 196 -5.85 -13.58 22.14
N THR A 197 -6.62 -12.78 21.43
CA THR A 197 -7.14 -13.12 20.10
C THR A 197 -6.04 -12.93 19.06
N LEU A 198 -6.01 -13.80 18.06
CA LEU A 198 -5.05 -13.70 16.94
C LEU A 198 -5.63 -14.30 15.67
N LEU A 199 -5.03 -13.95 14.53
CA LEU A 199 -5.20 -14.67 13.26
C LEU A 199 -3.98 -15.55 13.05
N ARG A 200 -4.20 -16.81 12.68
CA ARG A 200 -3.15 -17.75 12.26
C ARG A 200 -3.31 -18.05 10.79
N TYR A 201 -2.24 -17.88 10.03
CA TYR A 201 -2.17 -18.27 8.62
C TYR A 201 -1.60 -19.69 8.46
N PHE A 202 -2.27 -20.49 7.64
CA PHE A 202 -1.88 -21.85 7.26
C PHE A 202 -1.51 -21.87 5.77
N PRO A 203 -0.22 -21.75 5.42
CA PRO A 203 0.21 -21.84 4.03
C PRO A 203 -0.11 -23.22 3.46
N LYS A 204 -0.39 -23.29 2.15
CA LYS A 204 -0.46 -24.58 1.46
C LYS A 204 0.92 -25.23 1.52
N LYS A 205 0.97 -26.53 1.83
CA LYS A 205 2.22 -27.28 1.88
C LYS A 205 3.02 -27.01 0.60
N SER A 206 4.23 -26.44 0.73
CA SER A 206 5.18 -26.42 -0.37
C SER A 206 5.54 -27.87 -0.68
N ALA A 207 5.40 -28.30 -1.93
CA ALA A 207 5.73 -29.66 -2.35
C ALA A 207 7.20 -30.04 -2.10
N ASN A 208 8.06 -29.06 -1.78
CA ASN A 208 9.52 -29.26 -1.65
C ASN A 208 10.06 -29.35 -0.22
N THR A 209 9.23 -29.22 0.81
CA THR A 209 9.71 -29.34 2.20
C THR A 209 8.93 -30.42 2.91
N GLY A 210 9.47 -31.64 2.94
CA GLY A 210 8.96 -32.79 3.70
C GLY A 210 8.96 -32.60 5.23
N LYS A 211 8.96 -31.35 5.73
CA LYS A 211 8.76 -31.02 7.14
C LYS A 211 7.26 -30.74 7.33
N PRO A 212 6.60 -31.33 8.36
CA PRO A 212 5.26 -30.91 8.73
C PRO A 212 5.25 -29.40 8.98
N ALA A 213 4.17 -28.74 8.58
CA ALA A 213 3.94 -27.28 8.66
C ALA A 213 3.78 -26.79 10.11
N ASP A 214 4.70 -27.19 10.97
CA ASP A 214 4.61 -27.07 12.41
C ASP A 214 5.84 -26.28 12.91
N TRP A 215 5.55 -25.04 13.35
CA TRP A 215 6.23 -24.21 14.37
C TRP A 215 6.44 -22.73 14.00
N GLN A 216 6.66 -22.36 12.74
CA GLN A 216 6.61 -20.96 12.30
C GLN A 216 5.15 -20.59 11.99
N GLY A 217 4.33 -20.52 13.04
CA GLY A 217 2.99 -19.98 12.88
C GLY A 217 3.10 -18.49 12.59
N TYR A 218 2.64 -18.05 11.42
CA TYR A 218 2.50 -16.63 11.16
C TYR A 218 1.25 -16.14 11.91
N TYR A 219 1.45 -15.31 12.92
CA TYR A 219 0.41 -14.84 13.82
C TYR A 219 0.25 -13.32 13.72
N MET A 220 -0.98 -12.86 13.50
CA MET A 220 -1.36 -11.45 13.70
C MET A 220 -2.11 -11.33 15.01
N TYR A 221 -1.51 -10.70 16.01
CA TYR A 221 -2.12 -10.53 17.32
C TYR A 221 -3.13 -9.38 17.33
N GLU A 222 -4.16 -9.51 18.14
CA GLU A 222 -5.09 -8.41 18.43
C GLU A 222 -4.34 -7.25 19.08
N ASN A 223 -4.37 -6.08 18.43
CA ASN A 223 -3.94 -4.83 19.03
C ASN A 223 -5.11 -4.26 19.86
N LYS A 224 -5.00 -4.35 21.19
CA LYS A 224 -6.01 -3.82 22.11
C LYS A 224 -5.80 -2.33 22.41
N GLU A 225 -4.58 -1.83 22.21
CA GLU A 225 -4.21 -0.43 22.49
C GLU A 225 -4.71 0.48 21.38
N ASP A 226 -4.60 0.03 20.13
CA ASP A 226 -5.13 0.73 18.96
C ASP A 226 -6.03 -0.20 18.11
N PRO A 227 -7.35 -0.19 18.38
CA PRO A 227 -8.32 -0.96 17.60
C PRO A 227 -8.39 -0.58 16.12
N LEU A 228 -8.01 0.65 15.74
CA LEU A 228 -8.06 1.11 14.35
C LEU A 228 -6.90 0.55 13.51
N ARG A 229 -5.78 0.19 14.16
CA ARG A 229 -4.65 -0.50 13.55
C ARG A 229 -4.64 -2.01 13.83
N CYS A 230 -5.72 -2.55 14.42
CA CYS A 230 -5.76 -3.94 14.84
C CYS A 230 -6.02 -4.90 13.67
N PRO A 231 -5.08 -5.80 13.34
CA PRO A 231 -5.23 -6.71 12.19
C PRO A 231 -6.42 -7.67 12.35
N VAL A 232 -6.72 -8.09 13.58
CA VAL A 232 -7.90 -8.93 13.85
C VAL A 232 -9.19 -8.18 13.53
N LYS A 233 -9.33 -6.93 14.00
CA LYS A 233 -10.54 -6.11 13.78
C LYS A 233 -10.71 -5.72 12.32
N LEU A 234 -9.62 -5.35 11.65
CA LEU A 234 -9.62 -5.01 10.23
C LEU A 234 -9.99 -6.21 9.36
N TYR A 235 -9.48 -7.40 9.69
CA TYR A 235 -9.87 -8.63 9.01
C TYR A 235 -11.33 -9.02 9.26
N GLU A 236 -11.83 -8.90 10.49
CA GLU A 236 -13.25 -9.10 10.81
C GLU A 236 -14.14 -8.15 10.01
N PHE A 237 -13.74 -6.88 9.91
CA PHE A 237 -14.46 -5.89 9.14
C PHE A 237 -14.47 -6.23 7.65
N TYR A 238 -13.34 -6.62 7.08
CA TYR A 238 -13.26 -7.09 5.70
C TYR A 238 -14.17 -8.28 5.44
N LEU A 239 -14.11 -9.31 6.29
CA LEU A 239 -14.99 -10.46 6.20
C LEU A 239 -16.45 -10.02 6.20
N SER A 240 -16.85 -9.13 7.10
CA SER A 240 -18.24 -8.66 7.20
C SER A 240 -18.74 -7.98 5.92
N LYS A 241 -17.83 -7.36 5.15
CA LYS A 241 -18.15 -6.62 3.91
C LYS A 241 -17.96 -7.45 2.63
N CYS A 242 -17.40 -8.65 2.71
CA CYS A 242 -17.27 -9.58 1.59
C CYS A 242 -18.53 -10.45 1.42
N PRO A 243 -18.95 -10.77 0.19
CA PRO A 243 -20.00 -11.76 -0.07
C PRO A 243 -19.68 -13.13 0.56
N GLU A 244 -20.69 -13.86 1.02
CA GLU A 244 -20.45 -15.17 1.66
C GLU A 244 -19.84 -16.20 0.68
N SER A 245 -20.20 -16.10 -0.61
CA SER A 245 -19.69 -16.99 -1.66
C SER A 245 -18.17 -16.98 -1.80
N VAL A 246 -17.51 -15.84 -1.57
CA VAL A 246 -16.04 -15.76 -1.69
C VAL A 246 -15.33 -16.34 -0.48
N ARG A 247 -15.95 -16.34 0.70
CA ARG A 247 -15.30 -16.75 1.97
C ARG A 247 -14.96 -18.24 2.00
N ASN A 248 -15.67 -19.07 1.24
CA ASN A 248 -15.44 -20.50 1.16
C ASN A 248 -14.69 -20.94 -0.11
N THR A 249 -14.34 -19.98 -0.99
CA THR A 249 -13.71 -20.28 -2.28
C THR A 249 -12.18 -20.30 -2.15
N ARG A 250 -11.55 -21.30 -2.77
CA ARG A 250 -10.09 -21.43 -2.79
C ARG A 250 -9.47 -20.34 -3.67
N ASN A 251 -8.27 -19.87 -3.31
CA ASN A 251 -7.49 -18.85 -4.03
C ASN A 251 -8.22 -17.50 -4.19
N ILE A 252 -9.17 -17.22 -3.31
CA ILE A 252 -9.83 -15.91 -3.27
C ILE A 252 -9.59 -15.34 -1.88
N TYR A 253 -8.88 -14.22 -1.86
CA TYR A 253 -8.69 -13.40 -0.66
C TYR A 253 -8.82 -11.92 -0.99
N TYR A 254 -8.19 -11.44 -2.06
CA TYR A 254 -8.29 -10.05 -2.52
C TYR A 254 -9.35 -9.92 -3.62
N VAL A 255 -10.43 -9.19 -3.34
CA VAL A 255 -11.54 -8.97 -4.31
C VAL A 255 -11.78 -7.48 -4.55
N TYR A 256 -12.23 -7.14 -5.76
CA TYR A 256 -12.42 -5.74 -6.14
C TYR A 256 -13.52 -5.07 -5.30
N PRO A 257 -13.32 -3.82 -4.86
CA PRO A 257 -14.40 -2.99 -4.35
C PRO A 257 -15.56 -2.85 -5.34
N GLU A 258 -16.78 -2.82 -4.82
CA GLU A 258 -17.98 -2.48 -5.60
C GLU A 258 -18.00 -0.99 -5.90
N ARG A 259 -18.20 -0.62 -7.17
CA ARG A 259 -18.15 0.79 -7.62
C ARG A 259 -19.23 1.67 -6.99
N SER A 260 -20.36 1.08 -6.61
CA SER A 260 -21.52 1.77 -6.05
C SER A 260 -21.59 1.70 -4.52
N CYS A 261 -20.62 1.07 -3.86
CA CYS A 261 -20.66 0.97 -2.40
C CYS A 261 -20.43 2.34 -1.75
N VAL A 262 -21.13 2.55 -0.65
CA VAL A 262 -20.99 3.69 0.25
C VAL A 262 -20.61 3.19 1.65
N PRO A 263 -20.16 4.06 2.57
CA PRO A 263 -19.69 3.61 3.89
C PRO A 263 -20.68 2.69 4.63
N ASP A 264 -21.98 3.00 4.55
CA ASP A 264 -23.03 2.23 5.24
C ASP A 264 -23.48 0.97 4.48
N SER A 265 -22.97 0.73 3.26
CA SER A 265 -23.35 -0.45 2.48
C SER A 265 -23.03 -1.75 3.23
N PRO A 266 -23.93 -2.74 3.25
CA PRO A 266 -23.69 -4.02 3.93
C PRO A 266 -22.57 -4.82 3.26
N VAL A 267 -22.39 -4.64 1.95
CA VAL A 267 -21.34 -5.26 1.14
C VAL A 267 -20.52 -4.16 0.49
N TRP A 268 -19.19 -4.25 0.58
CA TRP A 268 -18.26 -3.33 -0.07
C TRP A 268 -17.49 -3.96 -1.23
N PHE A 269 -17.43 -5.29 -1.27
CA PHE A 269 -16.58 -6.01 -2.21
C PHE A 269 -17.38 -6.92 -3.12
N SER A 270 -16.88 -7.09 -4.34
CA SER A 270 -17.42 -7.98 -5.35
C SER A 270 -17.00 -9.43 -5.12
N THR A 271 -17.38 -10.31 -6.04
CA THR A 271 -16.87 -11.68 -6.12
C THR A 271 -15.66 -11.82 -7.05
N GLN A 272 -15.21 -10.74 -7.69
CA GLN A 272 -14.13 -10.77 -8.67
C GLN A 272 -12.77 -10.62 -8.00
N PRO A 273 -11.84 -11.58 -8.17
CA PRO A 273 -10.50 -11.46 -7.62
C PRO A 273 -9.72 -10.33 -8.32
N LEU A 274 -8.79 -9.71 -7.58
CA LEU A 274 -7.86 -8.73 -8.16
C LEU A 274 -6.99 -9.38 -9.25
N HIS A 275 -6.65 -8.60 -10.28
CA HIS A 275 -5.72 -9.07 -11.30
C HIS A 275 -4.30 -9.18 -10.73
N PRO A 276 -3.49 -10.17 -11.19
CA PRO A 276 -2.09 -10.30 -10.78
C PRO A 276 -1.26 -9.03 -10.99
N GLU A 277 -1.55 -8.26 -12.04
CA GLU A 277 -0.89 -6.98 -12.30
C GLU A 277 -1.17 -5.95 -11.21
N THR A 278 -2.42 -5.84 -10.75
CA THR A 278 -2.78 -4.97 -9.61
C THR A 278 -2.05 -5.40 -8.34
N LEU A 279 -2.01 -6.70 -8.07
CA LEU A 279 -1.28 -7.26 -6.92
C LEU A 279 0.23 -7.00 -7.03
N SER A 280 0.81 -7.06 -8.22
CA SER A 280 2.22 -6.74 -8.47
C SER A 280 2.53 -5.29 -8.09
N LYS A 281 1.70 -4.34 -8.53
CA LYS A 281 1.85 -2.92 -8.18
C LYS A 281 1.73 -2.68 -6.67
N MET A 282 0.79 -3.36 -6.01
CA MET A 282 0.63 -3.30 -4.55
C MET A 282 1.84 -3.88 -3.83
N LEU A 283 2.34 -5.03 -4.29
CA LEU A 283 3.49 -5.71 -3.72
C LEU A 283 4.75 -4.85 -3.82
N ASN A 284 5.05 -4.30 -5.00
CA ASN A 284 6.23 -3.47 -5.18
C ASN A 284 6.21 -2.26 -4.24
N ARG A 285 5.06 -1.60 -4.08
CA ARG A 285 4.92 -0.51 -3.09
C ARG A 285 5.06 -0.98 -1.64
N ALA A 286 4.52 -2.14 -1.28
CA ALA A 286 4.65 -2.70 0.07
C ALA A 286 6.11 -3.06 0.39
N LEU A 287 6.84 -3.59 -0.59
CA LEU A 287 8.28 -3.90 -0.48
C LEU A 287 9.13 -2.63 -0.35
N MET A 288 8.65 -1.45 -0.75
CA MET A 288 9.36 -0.19 -0.46
C MET A 288 9.37 0.16 1.03
N VAL A 289 8.62 -0.53 1.90
CA VAL A 289 8.47 -0.17 3.32
C VAL A 289 9.51 -0.89 4.17
N ARG A 290 10.19 -0.15 5.04
CA ARG A 290 11.29 -0.64 5.87
C ARG A 290 10.89 -1.84 6.74
N GLU A 291 9.77 -1.76 7.43
CA GLU A 291 9.28 -2.82 8.32
C GLU A 291 8.92 -4.11 7.56
N VAL A 292 8.63 -4.03 6.26
CA VAL A 292 8.45 -5.21 5.40
C VAL A 292 9.79 -5.84 5.05
N GLN A 293 10.78 -5.04 4.68
CA GLN A 293 12.15 -5.51 4.41
C GLN A 293 12.78 -6.15 5.65
N GLU A 294 12.61 -5.54 6.82
CA GLU A 294 13.00 -6.10 8.12
C GLU A 294 12.30 -7.44 8.39
N ALA A 295 10.99 -7.52 8.17
CA ALA A 295 10.24 -8.76 8.38
C ALA A 295 10.69 -9.88 7.43
N HIS A 296 11.16 -9.55 6.22
CA HIS A 296 11.55 -10.50 5.19
C HIS A 296 13.01 -10.97 5.29
N SER A 297 13.87 -10.19 5.96
CA SER A 297 15.27 -10.54 6.23
C SER A 297 15.45 -11.45 7.45
N LEU A 298 14.49 -11.43 8.38
CA LEU A 298 14.48 -12.35 9.51
C LEU A 298 14.25 -13.81 9.05
N PRO A 299 14.98 -14.79 9.61
CA PRO A 299 14.80 -16.21 9.32
C PRO A 299 13.41 -16.75 9.71
#